data_AF-A0A7K2XYG6-F1
#
_entry.id   AF-A0A7K2XYG6-F1
#
_cell.length_a   1.000
_cell.length_b   1.000
_cell.length_c   1.000
_cell.angle_alpha   90.00
_cell.angle_beta   90.00
_cell.angle_gamma   90.00
#
_symmetry.space_group_name_H-M   'P 1'
#
loop_
_entity.id
_entity.type
_entity.pdbx_description
1 polymer ?
#
loop_
_entity_poly.entity_id
_entity_poly.type
_entity_poly.pdbx_seq_one_letter_code
_entity_poly.pdbx_strand_id
1 'polypeptide(L)'
;MRWKIALTTTMVCCMVAAALGILVHNVVARQMVGEVRKAAATELDHALGHYEYGTAHGDVNAVFDPPDLPRRLRELVAGGQTGSIVGEQGGKPVMWAAGPADGKALAVWLPFGSTRDRLRDIDTAILASAILAAGLVALAGLFLADRISRRLATTAAVARRITAGDLDARVNLPGEGDDPGPRGSRDEVRDVAHALDSMASSLQGRLEAEKRFTADVAHELRTPLTGSLAAAALLPEGRPKEMINNRLRALHLLTEDLLEISRL
;
A
#
# COMPACT_ATOMS: atom_id res chain seq x y z
N MET A 1 10.75 5.66 9.36
CA MET A 1 10.06 5.86 8.07
C MET A 1 9.36 4.61 7.53
N ARG A 2 10.00 3.42 7.61
CA ARG A 2 9.43 2.10 7.25
C ARG A 2 8.00 1.84 7.76
N TRP A 3 7.72 2.22 8.99
CA TRP A 3 6.39 2.03 9.57
C TRP A 3 5.34 2.98 8.99
N LYS A 4 5.68 4.22 8.64
CA LYS A 4 4.70 5.24 8.20
C LYS A 4 4.04 4.91 6.86
N ILE A 5 4.81 4.43 5.88
CA ILE A 5 4.29 4.08 4.56
C ILE A 5 3.46 2.80 4.65
N ALA A 6 3.97 1.78 5.36
CA ALA A 6 3.19 0.58 5.65
C ALA A 6 1.89 0.92 6.38
N LEU A 7 1.91 1.89 7.31
CA LEU A 7 0.73 2.34 8.04
C LEU A 7 -0.28 3.03 7.14
N THR A 8 0.14 3.89 6.21
CA THR A 8 -0.81 4.58 5.31
C THR A 8 -1.43 3.62 4.30
N THR A 9 -0.65 2.71 3.70
CA THR A 9 -1.19 1.73 2.75
C THR A 9 -2.14 0.76 3.45
N THR A 10 -1.78 0.28 4.64
CA THR A 10 -2.66 -0.58 5.46
C THR A 10 -3.91 0.15 5.92
N MET A 11 -3.79 1.42 6.33
CA MET A 11 -4.93 2.24 6.78
C MET A 11 -5.90 2.53 5.64
N VAL A 12 -5.42 2.87 4.45
CA VAL A 12 -6.27 3.07 3.25
C VAL A 12 -6.96 1.75 2.88
N CYS A 13 -6.24 0.63 2.94
CA CYS A 13 -6.80 -0.68 2.64
C CYS A 13 -7.88 -1.11 3.65
N CYS A 14 -7.65 -0.91 4.95
CA CYS A 14 -8.64 -1.16 6.00
C CYS A 14 -9.88 -0.26 5.85
N MET A 15 -9.69 1.01 5.47
CA MET A 15 -10.78 1.96 5.28
C MET A 15 -11.67 1.57 4.09
N VAL A 16 -11.07 1.14 2.98
CA VAL A 16 -11.81 0.66 1.79
C VAL A 16 -12.56 -0.63 2.10
N ALA A 17 -11.92 -1.58 2.81
CA ALA A 17 -12.57 -2.83 3.21
C ALA A 17 -13.76 -2.59 4.16
N ALA A 18 -13.61 -1.69 5.14
CA ALA A 18 -14.69 -1.32 6.04
C ALA A 18 -15.84 -0.61 5.31
N ALA A 19 -15.54 0.31 4.39
CA ALA A 19 -16.55 1.02 3.61
C ALA A 19 -17.35 0.07 2.71
N LEU A 20 -16.68 -0.87 2.04
CA LEU A 20 -17.34 -1.89 1.21
C LEU A 20 -18.19 -2.84 2.07
N GLY A 21 -17.68 -3.29 3.22
CA GLY A 21 -18.45 -4.13 4.14
C GLY A 21 -19.71 -3.45 4.65
N ILE A 22 -19.61 -2.18 5.06
CA ILE A 22 -20.77 -1.39 5.51
C ILE A 22 -21.76 -1.14 4.37
N LEU A 23 -21.27 -0.81 3.17
CA LEU A 23 -22.13 -0.57 2.01
C LEU A 23 -22.91 -1.83 1.62
N VAL A 24 -22.22 -2.97 1.53
CA VAL A 24 -22.86 -4.25 1.17
C VAL A 24 -23.87 -4.67 2.22
N HIS A 25 -23.52 -4.64 3.51
CA HIS A 25 -24.45 -4.97 4.60
C HIS A 25 -25.72 -4.10 4.54
N ASN A 26 -25.56 -2.81 4.23
CA ASN A 26 -26.66 -1.85 4.19
C ASN A 26 -27.51 -1.94 2.91
N VAL A 27 -26.94 -2.42 1.79
CA VAL A 27 -27.68 -2.68 0.54
C VAL A 27 -28.48 -3.99 0.66
N VAL A 28 -27.86 -5.05 1.17
CA VAL A 28 -28.49 -6.36 1.36
C VAL A 28 -29.64 -6.28 2.36
N ALA A 29 -29.44 -5.61 3.51
CA ALA A 29 -30.49 -5.43 4.51
C ALA A 29 -31.74 -4.72 3.95
N ARG A 30 -31.56 -3.79 3.00
CA ARG A 30 -32.66 -3.04 2.38
C ARG A 30 -33.36 -3.80 1.24
N GLN A 31 -32.65 -4.63 0.49
CA GLN A 31 -33.25 -5.46 -0.57
C GLN A 31 -34.13 -6.59 -0.01
N MET A 32 -33.74 -7.18 1.13
CA MET A 32 -34.44 -8.29 1.78
C MET A 32 -35.91 -8.01 2.09
N VAL A 33 -36.21 -6.82 2.61
CA VAL A 33 -37.60 -6.44 2.96
C VAL A 33 -38.44 -6.23 1.70
N GLY A 34 -37.82 -5.75 0.61
CA GLY A 34 -38.49 -5.47 -0.65
C GLY A 34 -38.92 -6.74 -1.39
N GLU A 35 -38.07 -7.76 -1.44
CA GLU A 35 -38.37 -9.02 -2.13
C GLU A 35 -39.41 -9.86 -1.39
N VAL A 36 -39.29 -10.00 -0.07
CA VAL A 36 -40.27 -10.77 0.73
C VAL A 36 -41.65 -10.12 0.66
N ARG A 37 -41.71 -8.78 0.61
CA ARG A 37 -42.97 -8.05 0.42
C ARG A 37 -43.62 -8.32 -0.94
N LYS A 38 -42.83 -8.39 -2.01
CA LYS A 38 -43.36 -8.72 -3.35
C LYS A 38 -43.87 -10.16 -3.39
N ALA A 39 -43.10 -11.11 -2.86
CA ALA A 39 -43.50 -12.51 -2.81
C ALA A 39 -44.79 -12.73 -2.01
N ALA A 40 -44.91 -12.08 -0.83
CA ALA A 40 -46.11 -12.17 -0.02
C ALA A 40 -47.35 -11.53 -0.68
N ALA A 41 -47.16 -10.45 -1.44
CA ALA A 41 -48.26 -9.84 -2.20
C ALA A 41 -48.73 -10.74 -3.36
N THR A 42 -47.80 -11.37 -4.08
CA THR A 42 -48.14 -12.31 -5.17
C THR A 42 -48.86 -13.55 -4.66
N GLU A 43 -48.40 -14.12 -3.54
CA GLU A 43 -49.06 -15.29 -2.94
C GLU A 43 -50.49 -14.98 -2.48
N LEU A 44 -50.69 -13.79 -1.93
CA LEU A 44 -52.02 -13.34 -1.53
C LEU A 44 -52.95 -13.13 -2.75
N ASP A 45 -52.43 -12.58 -3.85
CA ASP A 45 -53.18 -12.40 -5.10
C ASP A 45 -53.63 -13.75 -5.68
N HIS A 46 -52.76 -14.75 -5.63
CA HIS A 46 -53.08 -16.13 -6.01
C HIS A 46 -54.16 -16.74 -5.10
N ALA A 47 -54.03 -16.57 -3.78
CA ALA A 47 -55.01 -17.09 -2.82
C ALA A 47 -56.40 -16.44 -2.97
N LEU A 48 -56.45 -15.13 -3.22
CA LEU A 48 -57.69 -14.40 -3.50
C LEU A 48 -58.31 -14.83 -4.84
N GLY A 49 -57.51 -14.99 -5.90
CA GLY A 49 -58.00 -15.49 -7.19
C GLY A 49 -58.60 -16.89 -7.09
N HIS A 50 -57.93 -17.83 -6.40
CA HIS A 50 -58.45 -19.19 -6.20
C HIS A 50 -59.73 -19.22 -5.35
N TYR A 51 -59.89 -18.28 -4.41
CA TYR A 51 -61.12 -18.07 -3.66
C TYR A 51 -62.27 -17.61 -4.56
N GLU A 52 -62.04 -16.60 -5.40
CA GLU A 52 -63.05 -16.09 -6.35
C GLU A 52 -63.52 -17.16 -7.34
N TYR A 53 -62.65 -18.09 -7.73
CA TYR A 53 -63.00 -19.22 -8.61
C TYR A 53 -63.57 -20.45 -7.86
N GLY A 54 -63.79 -20.36 -6.54
CA GLY A 54 -64.46 -21.41 -5.75
C GLY A 54 -63.63 -22.68 -5.53
N THR A 55 -62.31 -22.63 -5.74
CA THR A 55 -61.39 -23.79 -5.64
C THR A 55 -60.53 -23.79 -4.38
N ALA A 56 -60.73 -22.82 -3.47
CA ALA A 56 -59.93 -22.59 -2.27
C ALA A 56 -60.10 -23.62 -1.13
N HIS A 57 -60.20 -24.91 -1.45
CA HIS A 57 -60.15 -25.98 -0.45
C HIS A 57 -58.71 -26.50 -0.33
N GLY A 58 -57.91 -25.88 0.54
CA GLY A 58 -56.71 -26.53 1.10
C GLY A 58 -55.34 -26.01 0.65
N ASP A 59 -55.17 -24.71 0.43
CA ASP A 59 -53.82 -24.14 0.29
C ASP A 59 -53.08 -24.11 1.64
N VAL A 60 -51.84 -24.57 1.67
CA VAL A 60 -51.09 -24.94 2.88
C VAL A 60 -50.83 -23.75 3.82
N ASN A 61 -50.95 -22.51 3.33
CA ASN A 61 -50.64 -21.29 4.09
C ASN A 61 -51.76 -20.24 4.09
N ALA A 62 -52.96 -20.55 3.59
CA ALA A 62 -54.09 -19.61 3.55
C ALA A 62 -55.11 -19.95 4.64
N VAL A 63 -55.33 -19.03 5.59
CA VAL A 63 -56.30 -19.23 6.69
C VAL A 63 -57.27 -18.07 6.76
N PHE A 64 -58.53 -18.41 7.00
CA PHE A 64 -59.59 -17.46 7.29
C PHE A 64 -59.54 -17.02 8.75
N ASP A 65 -59.46 -15.70 8.94
CA ASP A 65 -59.44 -14.98 10.22
C ASP A 65 -58.54 -15.61 11.30
N PRO A 66 -57.22 -15.69 11.06
CA PRO A 66 -56.32 -16.26 12.04
C PRO A 66 -56.24 -15.40 13.32
N PRO A 67 -56.19 -16.03 14.51
CA PRO A 67 -56.12 -15.30 15.78
C PRO A 67 -54.83 -14.47 15.91
N ASP A 68 -53.74 -14.96 15.31
CA ASP A 68 -52.41 -14.33 15.32
C ASP A 68 -52.26 -13.19 14.30
N LEU A 69 -53.32 -12.84 13.55
CA LEU A 69 -53.26 -11.77 12.56
C LEU A 69 -52.93 -10.42 13.24
N PRO A 70 -51.89 -9.70 12.76
CA PRO A 70 -51.54 -8.40 13.31
C PRO A 70 -52.72 -7.43 13.25
N ARG A 71 -53.00 -6.74 14.36
CA ARG A 71 -54.16 -5.85 14.52
C ARG A 71 -54.29 -4.81 13.40
N ARG A 72 -53.17 -4.22 12.96
CA ARG A 72 -53.15 -3.27 11.84
C ARG A 72 -53.63 -3.88 10.52
N LEU A 73 -53.28 -5.14 10.27
CA LEU A 73 -53.72 -5.83 9.05
C LEU A 73 -55.21 -6.15 9.12
N ARG A 74 -55.70 -6.54 10.30
CA ARG A 74 -57.12 -6.78 10.56
C ARG A 74 -57.96 -5.51 10.34
N GLU A 75 -57.47 -4.36 10.83
CA GLU A 75 -58.10 -3.05 10.62
C GLU A 75 -58.10 -2.63 9.13
N LEU A 76 -57.01 -2.89 8.39
CA LEU A 76 -56.93 -2.65 6.94
C LEU A 76 -57.93 -3.49 6.15
N VAL A 77 -58.00 -4.79 6.44
CA VAL A 77 -58.90 -5.73 5.76
C VAL A 77 -60.37 -5.43 6.08
N ALA A 78 -60.68 -5.02 7.32
CA ALA A 78 -62.02 -4.55 7.70
C ALA A 78 -62.43 -3.29 6.91
N GLY A 79 -61.47 -2.46 6.49
CA GLY A 79 -61.67 -1.34 5.58
C GLY A 79 -61.78 -1.71 4.10
N GLY A 80 -61.80 -3.01 3.76
CA GLY A 80 -61.85 -3.50 2.38
C GLY A 80 -60.51 -3.40 1.64
N GLN A 81 -59.40 -3.19 2.35
CA GLN A 81 -58.08 -3.00 1.75
C GLN A 81 -57.18 -4.21 1.97
N THR A 82 -56.36 -4.49 0.97
CA THR A 82 -55.31 -5.49 1.03
C THR A 82 -54.04 -4.89 1.63
N GLY A 83 -53.34 -5.65 2.47
CA GLY A 83 -52.12 -5.16 3.11
C GLY A 83 -51.11 -6.26 3.42
N SER A 84 -49.85 -5.88 3.61
CA SER A 84 -48.81 -6.76 4.12
C SER A 84 -48.05 -6.12 5.28
N ILE A 85 -47.66 -6.93 6.26
CA ILE A 85 -46.85 -6.49 7.41
C ILE A 85 -45.97 -7.63 7.92
N VAL A 86 -44.87 -7.27 8.56
CA VAL A 86 -44.09 -8.22 9.35
C VAL A 86 -44.80 -8.48 10.67
N GLY A 87 -45.02 -9.75 11.01
CA GLY A 87 -45.56 -10.17 12.29
C GLY A 87 -44.88 -11.44 12.78
N GLU A 88 -45.49 -12.08 13.76
CA GLU A 88 -45.00 -13.34 14.31
C GLU A 88 -46.08 -14.42 14.20
N GLN A 89 -45.67 -15.66 14.00
CA GLN A 89 -46.53 -16.83 14.06
C GLN A 89 -45.76 -17.95 14.74
N GLY A 90 -46.31 -18.50 15.83
CA GLY A 90 -45.61 -19.51 16.64
C GLY A 90 -44.23 -19.08 17.14
N GLY A 91 -44.05 -17.78 17.44
CA GLY A 91 -42.77 -17.21 17.92
C GLY A 91 -41.68 -17.06 16.85
N LYS A 92 -41.99 -17.26 15.57
CA LYS A 92 -41.08 -17.00 14.46
C LYS A 92 -41.54 -15.77 13.69
N PRO A 93 -40.61 -14.89 13.26
CA PRO A 93 -40.98 -13.78 12.39
C PRO A 93 -41.47 -14.35 11.06
N VAL A 94 -42.59 -13.84 10.56
CA VAL A 94 -43.20 -14.17 9.26
C VAL A 94 -43.72 -12.90 8.60
N MET A 95 -43.83 -12.90 7.27
CA MET A 95 -44.53 -11.83 6.57
C MET A 95 -45.98 -12.23 6.36
N TRP A 96 -46.89 -11.45 6.94
CA TRP A 96 -48.32 -11.59 6.77
C TRP A 96 -48.79 -10.75 5.58
N ALA A 97 -49.66 -11.33 4.76
CA ALA A 97 -50.41 -10.62 3.74
C ALA A 97 -51.89 -11.01 3.90
N ALA A 98 -52.80 -10.04 3.90
CA ALA A 98 -54.22 -10.34 4.04
C ALA A 98 -55.11 -9.41 3.20
N GLY A 99 -56.26 -9.94 2.80
CA GLY A 99 -57.27 -9.25 2.02
C GLY A 99 -58.70 -9.69 2.40
N PRO A 100 -59.72 -8.91 2.00
CA PRO A 100 -61.12 -9.24 2.27
C PRO A 100 -61.61 -10.39 1.38
N ALA A 101 -62.30 -11.37 1.97
CA ALA A 101 -62.96 -12.49 1.28
C ALA A 101 -64.32 -12.78 1.95
N ASP A 102 -65.43 -12.46 1.28
CA ASP A 102 -66.82 -12.60 1.77
C ASP A 102 -67.04 -12.27 3.26
N GLY A 103 -66.65 -11.05 3.64
CA GLY A 103 -66.84 -10.54 5.01
C GLY A 103 -65.89 -11.12 6.06
N LYS A 104 -64.93 -11.96 5.66
CA LYS A 104 -63.85 -12.48 6.51
C LYS A 104 -62.49 -12.04 5.97
N ALA A 105 -61.48 -12.05 6.85
CA ALA A 105 -60.10 -11.80 6.43
C ALA A 105 -59.48 -13.11 5.93
N LEU A 106 -59.06 -13.14 4.65
CA LEU A 106 -58.18 -14.20 4.16
C LEU A 106 -56.75 -13.75 4.37
N ALA A 107 -55.97 -14.52 5.11
CA ALA A 107 -54.58 -14.21 5.42
C ALA A 107 -53.65 -15.33 5.00
N VAL A 108 -52.52 -14.95 4.42
CA VAL A 108 -51.41 -15.82 4.05
C VAL A 108 -50.18 -15.39 4.82
N TRP A 109 -49.38 -16.37 5.27
CA TRP A 109 -48.09 -16.11 5.88
C TRP A 109 -46.98 -16.79 5.07
N LEU A 110 -45.85 -16.10 4.93
CA LEU A 110 -44.63 -16.71 4.43
C LEU A 110 -43.55 -16.67 5.53
N PRO A 111 -43.03 -17.83 5.96
CA PRO A 111 -41.87 -17.84 6.84
C PRO A 111 -40.66 -17.30 6.08
N PHE A 112 -39.86 -16.44 6.73
CA PHE A 112 -38.57 -15.97 6.19
C PHE A 112 -37.55 -17.12 5.94
N GLY A 113 -37.93 -18.37 6.15
CA GLY A 113 -37.06 -19.53 6.33
C GLY A 113 -36.53 -20.20 5.06
N SER A 114 -37.26 -20.20 3.95
CA SER A 114 -36.83 -20.93 2.73
C SER A 114 -35.93 -20.11 1.79
N THR A 115 -35.84 -18.79 1.97
CA THR A 115 -34.89 -17.91 1.24
C THR A 115 -33.57 -17.72 2.01
N ARG A 116 -33.53 -18.04 3.32
CA ARG A 116 -32.38 -17.81 4.20
C ARG A 116 -31.12 -18.62 3.85
N ASP A 117 -31.27 -19.82 3.30
CA ASP A 117 -30.12 -20.68 3.01
C ASP A 117 -29.39 -20.27 1.72
N ARG A 118 -30.11 -19.86 0.66
CA ARG A 118 -29.48 -19.31 -0.56
C ARG A 118 -28.79 -17.97 -0.33
N LEU A 119 -29.26 -17.19 0.63
CA LEU A 119 -28.68 -15.89 0.98
C LEU A 119 -27.46 -16.03 1.88
N ARG A 120 -27.41 -17.04 2.75
CA ARG A 120 -26.20 -17.37 3.54
C ARG A 120 -25.03 -17.78 2.64
N ASP A 121 -25.31 -18.49 1.55
CA ASP A 121 -24.29 -18.86 0.57
C ASP A 121 -23.72 -17.62 -0.16
N ILE A 122 -24.57 -16.63 -0.45
CA ILE A 122 -24.13 -15.36 -1.05
C ILE A 122 -23.32 -14.54 -0.03
N ASP A 123 -23.78 -14.43 1.22
CA ASP A 123 -23.07 -13.71 2.28
C ASP A 123 -21.68 -14.31 2.57
N THR A 124 -21.58 -15.64 2.61
CA THR A 124 -20.29 -16.32 2.82
C THR A 124 -19.37 -16.17 1.61
N ALA A 125 -19.88 -16.21 0.38
CA ALA A 125 -19.10 -15.95 -0.83
C ALA A 125 -18.57 -14.50 -0.88
N ILE A 126 -19.38 -13.53 -0.45
CA ILE A 126 -18.99 -12.13 -0.37
C ILE A 126 -17.92 -11.93 0.72
N LEU A 127 -18.12 -12.49 1.92
CA LEU A 127 -17.12 -12.41 2.99
C LEU A 127 -15.81 -13.07 2.60
N ALA A 128 -15.87 -14.25 1.96
CA ALA A 128 -14.70 -14.95 1.48
C ALA A 128 -13.95 -14.13 0.42
N SER A 129 -14.64 -13.54 -0.55
CA SER A 129 -14.02 -12.70 -1.58
C SER A 129 -13.42 -11.41 -0.99
N ALA A 130 -14.08 -10.79 0.01
CA ALA A 130 -13.56 -9.63 0.71
C ALA A 130 -12.28 -9.94 1.51
N ILE A 131 -12.25 -11.06 2.23
CA ILE A 131 -11.06 -11.52 2.97
C ILE A 131 -9.91 -11.83 2.00
N LEU A 132 -10.21 -12.52 0.90
CA LEU A 132 -9.21 -12.87 -0.12
C LEU A 132 -8.62 -11.61 -0.77
N ALA A 133 -9.48 -10.65 -1.15
CA ALA A 133 -9.06 -9.37 -1.70
C ALA A 133 -8.19 -8.58 -0.70
N ALA A 134 -8.62 -8.48 0.56
CA ALA A 134 -7.85 -7.82 1.61
C ALA A 134 -6.49 -8.50 1.84
N GLY A 135 -6.47 -9.84 1.85
CA GLY A 135 -5.24 -10.63 1.95
C GLY A 135 -4.28 -10.37 0.80
N LEU A 136 -4.76 -10.38 -0.44
CA LEU A 136 -3.94 -10.09 -1.63
C LEU A 136 -3.35 -8.68 -1.59
N VAL A 137 -4.14 -7.67 -1.22
CA VAL A 137 -3.64 -6.29 -1.14
C VAL A 137 -2.62 -6.13 0.00
N ALA A 138 -2.85 -6.75 1.17
CA ALA A 138 -1.88 -6.74 2.26
C ALA A 138 -0.56 -7.42 1.84
N LEU A 139 -0.63 -8.56 1.16
CA LEU A 139 0.53 -9.31 0.71
C LEU A 139 1.31 -8.54 -0.37
N ALA A 140 0.61 -7.91 -1.32
CA ALA A 140 1.21 -7.03 -2.32
C ALA A 140 1.88 -5.80 -1.69
N GLY A 141 1.24 -5.18 -0.69
CA GLY A 141 1.79 -4.04 0.05
C GLY A 141 3.06 -4.40 0.81
N LEU A 142 3.06 -5.53 1.53
CA LEU A 142 4.23 -6.04 2.23
C LEU A 142 5.37 -6.37 1.26
N PHE A 143 5.06 -7.01 0.13
CA PHE A 143 6.05 -7.35 -0.89
C PHE A 143 6.69 -6.09 -1.52
N LEU A 144 5.88 -5.08 -1.87
CA LEU A 144 6.37 -3.83 -2.45
C LEU A 144 7.23 -3.06 -1.44
N ALA A 145 6.81 -3.00 -0.18
CA ALA A 145 7.56 -2.36 0.89
C ALA A 145 8.92 -3.04 1.15
N ASP A 146 8.96 -4.38 1.18
CA ASP A 146 10.22 -5.11 1.33
C ASP A 146 11.16 -4.89 0.14
N ARG A 147 10.61 -4.92 -1.08
CA ARG A 147 11.38 -4.69 -2.31
C ARG A 147 12.03 -3.30 -2.33
N ILE A 148 11.27 -2.24 -2.05
CA ILE A 148 11.80 -0.88 -2.00
C ILE A 148 12.82 -0.74 -0.85
N SER A 149 12.51 -1.30 0.33
CA SER A 149 13.40 -1.19 1.47
C SER A 149 14.73 -1.92 1.27
N ARG A 150 14.74 -3.06 0.57
CA ARG A 150 15.97 -3.77 0.20
C ARG A 150 16.82 -2.92 -0.75
N ARG A 151 16.23 -2.34 -1.80
CA ARG A 151 16.95 -1.47 -2.74
C ARG A 151 17.60 -0.27 -2.04
N LEU A 152 16.84 0.43 -1.19
CA LEU A 152 17.38 1.54 -0.39
C LEU A 152 18.48 1.10 0.58
N ALA A 153 18.38 -0.09 1.17
CA ALA A 153 19.41 -0.62 2.05
C ALA A 153 20.73 -0.89 1.29
N THR A 154 20.64 -1.39 0.04
CA THR A 154 21.81 -1.57 -0.84
C THR A 154 22.47 -0.24 -1.16
N THR A 155 21.69 0.77 -1.61
CA THR A 155 22.21 2.11 -1.90
C THR A 155 22.86 2.73 -0.66
N ALA A 156 22.23 2.61 0.51
CA ALA A 156 22.79 3.11 1.77
C ALA A 156 24.07 2.38 2.19
N ALA A 157 24.20 1.07 1.89
CA ALA A 157 25.42 0.32 2.18
C ALA A 157 26.59 0.77 1.30
N VAL A 158 26.33 1.02 0.02
CA VAL A 158 27.35 1.55 -0.91
C VAL A 158 27.74 2.98 -0.53
N ALA A 159 26.78 3.84 -0.20
CA ALA A 159 27.07 5.18 0.31
C ALA A 159 28.02 5.14 1.53
N ARG A 160 27.77 4.22 2.47
CA ARG A 160 28.65 4.02 3.63
C ARG A 160 30.08 3.59 3.23
N ARG A 161 30.24 2.74 2.21
CA ARG A 161 31.55 2.34 1.68
C ARG A 161 32.29 3.51 1.03
N ILE A 162 31.60 4.29 0.21
CA ILE A 162 32.14 5.51 -0.40
C ILE A 162 32.63 6.48 0.67
N THR A 163 31.81 6.74 1.71
CA THR A 163 32.22 7.61 2.83
C THR A 163 33.36 7.04 3.67
N ALA A 164 33.59 5.72 3.63
CA ALA A 164 34.70 5.06 4.30
C ALA A 164 36.00 5.05 3.46
N GLY A 165 35.99 5.65 2.26
CA GLY A 165 37.16 5.79 1.39
C GLY A 165 37.19 4.86 0.17
N ASP A 166 36.21 3.96 0.03
CA ASP A 166 36.10 3.06 -1.13
C ASP A 166 35.30 3.73 -2.25
N LEU A 167 35.97 4.62 -2.98
CA LEU A 167 35.38 5.40 -4.07
C LEU A 167 35.09 4.58 -5.33
N ASP A 168 35.61 3.35 -5.44
CA ASP A 168 35.31 2.43 -6.54
C ASP A 168 34.00 1.64 -6.31
N ALA A 169 33.42 1.72 -5.11
CA ALA A 169 32.11 1.13 -4.85
C ALA A 169 31.03 1.79 -5.73
N ARG A 170 30.21 0.95 -6.37
CA ARG A 170 29.09 1.37 -7.23
C ARG A 170 27.79 0.75 -6.77
N VAL A 171 26.68 1.45 -6.95
CA VAL A 171 25.34 0.97 -6.60
C VAL A 171 24.79 0.06 -7.70
N ASN A 172 25.33 -1.16 -7.83
CA ASN A 172 24.83 -2.16 -8.77
C ASN A 172 23.44 -2.66 -8.33
N LEU A 173 22.37 -1.99 -8.75
CA LEU A 173 21.00 -2.38 -8.43
C LEU A 173 20.59 -3.65 -9.21
N PRO A 174 19.86 -4.59 -8.59
CA PRO A 174 19.34 -5.77 -9.30
C PRO A 174 18.41 -5.36 -10.46
N GLY A 175 18.82 -5.68 -11.69
CA GLY A 175 18.19 -5.28 -12.96
C GLY A 175 19.13 -4.54 -13.94
N GLU A 176 20.42 -4.40 -13.61
CA GLU A 176 21.43 -3.72 -14.46
C GLU A 176 22.09 -4.63 -15.52
N GLY A 177 21.93 -5.95 -15.43
CA GLY A 177 22.51 -6.90 -16.40
C GLY A 177 21.44 -7.45 -17.33
N ASP A 178 21.53 -7.15 -18.63
CA ASP A 178 20.96 -7.78 -19.85
C ASP A 178 19.60 -8.53 -19.77
N ASP A 179 18.79 -8.33 -18.74
CA ASP A 179 17.48 -8.94 -18.57
C ASP A 179 16.43 -7.90 -18.94
N PRO A 180 15.70 -8.06 -20.07
CA PRO A 180 14.67 -7.13 -20.50
C PRO A 180 13.43 -7.28 -19.61
N GLY A 181 13.57 -6.93 -18.33
CA GLY A 181 12.46 -6.77 -17.41
C GLY A 181 11.56 -5.62 -17.83
N PRO A 182 10.26 -5.64 -17.47
CA PRO A 182 9.25 -4.75 -18.04
C PRO A 182 9.67 -3.27 -17.99
N ARG A 183 9.78 -2.72 -19.20
CA ARG A 183 10.18 -1.36 -19.54
C ARG A 183 9.54 -0.31 -18.60
N GLY A 184 10.38 0.61 -18.13
CA GLY A 184 10.01 2.02 -18.13
C GLY A 184 9.47 2.66 -16.84
N SER A 185 9.47 1.99 -15.68
CA SER A 185 9.27 2.74 -14.43
C SER A 185 10.57 3.42 -14.05
N ARG A 186 10.63 4.74 -14.22
CA ARG A 186 11.66 5.62 -13.68
C ARG A 186 11.59 5.48 -12.14
N ASP A 187 12.39 4.56 -11.60
CA ASP A 187 12.44 4.26 -10.17
C ASP A 187 13.22 5.38 -9.50
N GLU A 188 12.59 6.14 -8.61
CA GLU A 188 13.24 7.23 -7.88
C GLU A 188 14.47 6.74 -7.10
N VAL A 189 14.50 5.46 -6.72
CA VAL A 189 15.67 4.84 -6.09
C VAL A 189 16.85 4.72 -7.06
N ARG A 190 16.59 4.52 -8.35
CA ARG A 190 17.62 4.51 -9.40
C ARG A 190 18.20 5.90 -9.63
N ASP A 191 17.37 6.93 -9.61
CA ASP A 191 17.84 8.33 -9.75
C ASP A 191 18.79 8.71 -8.60
N VAL A 192 18.47 8.29 -7.37
CA VAL A 192 19.35 8.48 -6.20
C VAL A 192 20.66 7.70 -6.32
N ALA A 193 20.62 6.47 -6.82
CA ALA A 193 21.81 5.67 -7.05
C ALA A 193 22.76 6.32 -8.07
N HIS A 194 22.23 6.76 -9.22
CA HIS A 194 23.02 7.48 -10.22
C HIS A 194 23.58 8.80 -9.70
N ALA A 195 22.83 9.54 -8.88
CA ALA A 195 23.33 10.76 -8.24
C ALA A 195 24.50 10.46 -7.30
N LEU A 196 24.43 9.36 -6.53
CA LEU A 196 25.50 8.95 -5.62
C LEU A 196 26.76 8.51 -6.38
N ASP A 197 26.61 7.69 -7.43
CA ASP A 197 27.75 7.27 -8.26
C ASP A 197 28.41 8.48 -8.95
N SER A 198 27.62 9.46 -9.39
CA SER A 198 28.11 10.71 -9.97
C SER A 198 28.90 11.54 -8.94
N MET A 199 28.42 11.62 -7.70
CA MET A 199 29.16 12.27 -6.60
C MET A 199 30.48 11.56 -6.31
N ALA A 200 30.47 10.23 -6.24
CA ALA A 200 31.68 9.44 -5.99
C ALA A 200 32.73 9.66 -7.09
N SER A 201 32.31 9.60 -8.36
CA SER A 201 33.17 9.88 -9.52
C SER A 201 33.74 11.30 -9.49
N SER A 202 32.91 12.31 -9.16
CA SER A 202 33.38 13.69 -9.04
C SER A 202 34.40 13.87 -7.91
N LEU A 203 34.20 13.22 -6.77
CA LEU A 203 35.12 13.27 -5.64
C LEU A 203 36.45 12.60 -5.97
N GLN A 204 36.41 11.42 -6.61
CA GLN A 204 37.60 10.72 -7.08
C GLN A 204 38.41 11.60 -8.05
N GLY A 205 37.75 12.22 -9.04
CA GLY A 205 38.42 13.11 -9.98
C GLY A 205 39.08 14.33 -9.31
N ARG A 206 38.46 14.90 -8.26
CA ARG A 206 39.04 16.00 -7.50
C ARG A 206 40.28 15.58 -6.70
N LEU A 207 40.22 14.43 -6.03
CA LEU A 207 41.35 13.90 -5.28
C LEU A 207 42.53 13.57 -6.19
N GLU A 208 42.28 12.96 -7.36
CA GLU A 208 43.32 12.71 -8.34
C GLU A 208 43.94 14.00 -8.89
N ALA A 209 43.12 15.03 -9.14
CA ALA A 209 43.61 16.34 -9.57
C ALA A 209 44.46 17.01 -8.49
N GLU A 210 44.05 16.93 -7.23
CA GLU A 210 44.82 17.46 -6.09
C GLU A 210 46.15 16.72 -5.92
N LYS A 211 46.17 15.38 -6.01
CA LYS A 211 47.41 14.59 -5.98
C LYS A 211 48.38 14.99 -7.10
N ARG A 212 47.89 15.15 -8.34
CA ARG A 212 48.72 15.58 -9.48
C ARG A 212 49.24 17.01 -9.27
N PHE A 213 48.39 17.94 -8.86
CA PHE A 213 48.79 19.31 -8.59
C PHE A 213 49.89 19.38 -7.52
N THR A 214 49.74 18.65 -6.42
CA THR A 214 50.75 18.61 -5.35
C THR A 214 52.07 18.00 -5.83
N ALA A 215 52.02 16.94 -6.65
CA ALA A 215 53.20 16.35 -7.25
C ALA A 215 53.91 17.33 -8.20
N ASP A 216 53.16 18.01 -9.06
CA ASP A 216 53.68 18.99 -10.02
C ASP A 216 54.30 20.19 -9.30
N VAL A 217 53.63 20.75 -8.28
CA VAL A 217 54.16 21.85 -7.47
C VAL A 217 55.45 21.45 -6.75
N ALA A 218 55.52 20.25 -6.18
CA ALA A 218 56.72 19.81 -5.50
C ALA A 218 57.89 19.60 -6.49
N HIS A 219 57.61 19.10 -7.70
CA HIS A 219 58.60 18.99 -8.77
C HIS A 219 59.10 20.37 -9.25
N GLU A 220 58.19 21.32 -9.45
CA GLU A 220 58.50 22.69 -9.82
C GLU A 220 59.32 23.42 -8.74
N LEU A 221 59.07 23.15 -7.46
CA LEU A 221 59.81 23.75 -6.33
C LEU A 221 61.20 23.12 -6.10
N ARG A 222 61.38 21.84 -6.45
CA ARG A 222 62.67 21.14 -6.31
C ARG A 222 63.79 21.77 -7.13
N THR A 223 63.47 22.15 -8.35
CA THR A 223 64.43 22.75 -9.31
C THR A 223 65.04 24.07 -8.80
N PRO A 224 64.25 25.10 -8.42
CA PRO A 224 64.80 26.33 -7.87
C PRO A 224 65.43 26.15 -6.49
N LEU A 225 64.95 25.21 -5.65
CA LEU A 225 65.60 24.89 -4.37
C LEU A 225 67.00 24.30 -4.59
N THR A 226 67.15 23.38 -5.54
CA THR A 226 68.45 22.79 -5.88
C THR A 226 69.40 23.86 -6.44
N GLY A 227 68.90 24.74 -7.30
CA GLY A 227 69.67 25.88 -7.80
C GLY A 227 70.10 26.85 -6.70
N SER A 228 69.22 27.14 -5.73
CA SER A 228 69.52 28.00 -4.58
C SER A 228 70.57 27.37 -3.65
N LEU A 229 70.49 26.05 -3.43
CA LEU A 229 71.50 25.30 -2.68
C LEU A 229 72.86 25.34 -3.39
N ALA A 230 72.89 25.17 -4.71
CA ALA A 230 74.11 25.26 -5.50
C ALA A 230 74.72 26.67 -5.46
N ALA A 231 73.89 27.71 -5.55
CA ALA A 231 74.34 29.10 -5.41
C ALA A 231 74.85 29.41 -4.00
N ALA A 232 74.18 28.92 -2.96
CA ALA A 232 74.61 29.09 -1.57
C ALA A 232 75.94 28.37 -1.27
N ALA A 233 76.25 27.28 -1.98
CA ALA A 233 77.54 26.59 -1.87
C ALA A 233 78.73 27.47 -2.28
N LEU A 234 78.53 28.41 -3.20
CA LEU A 234 79.54 29.36 -3.71
C LEU A 234 79.79 30.56 -2.80
N LEU A 235 78.99 30.76 -1.74
CA LEU A 235 79.17 31.87 -0.81
C LEU A 235 80.49 31.74 -0.01
N PRO A 236 81.10 32.88 0.40
CA PRO A 236 82.27 32.88 1.29
C PRO A 236 81.96 32.17 2.62
N GLU A 237 82.95 31.50 3.20
CA GLU A 237 82.76 30.83 4.49
C GLU A 237 82.47 31.82 5.63
N GLY A 238 81.48 31.50 6.45
CA GLY A 238 81.05 32.32 7.57
C GLY A 238 79.63 32.01 8.05
N ARG A 239 79.25 32.56 9.22
CA ARG A 239 77.91 32.38 9.83
C ARG A 239 76.73 32.60 8.87
N PRO A 240 76.74 33.60 7.96
CA PRO A 240 75.63 33.80 7.02
C PRO A 240 75.39 32.61 6.08
N LYS A 241 76.46 31.96 5.60
CA LYS A 241 76.38 30.79 4.70
C LYS A 241 75.73 29.59 5.40
N GLU A 242 76.13 29.31 6.64
CA GLU A 242 75.54 28.23 7.44
C GLU A 242 74.05 28.43 7.69
N MET A 243 73.64 29.67 7.98
CA MET A 243 72.24 29.99 8.27
C MET A 243 71.34 29.87 7.03
N ILE A 244 71.84 30.26 5.85
CA ILE A 244 71.15 30.11 4.57
C ILE A 244 71.06 28.62 4.18
N ASN A 245 72.15 27.86 4.31
CA ASN A 245 72.17 26.43 4.00
C ASN A 245 71.23 25.62 4.90
N ASN A 246 71.19 25.90 6.21
CA ASN A 246 70.27 25.22 7.12
C ASN A 246 68.80 25.48 6.76
N ARG A 247 68.45 26.72 6.35
CA ARG A 247 67.08 27.06 5.91
C ARG A 247 66.70 26.44 4.58
N LEU A 248 67.61 26.44 3.60
CA LEU A 248 67.37 25.78 2.31
C LEU A 248 67.23 24.26 2.46
N ARG A 249 68.04 23.65 3.35
CA ARG A 249 67.93 22.22 3.66
C ARG A 249 66.60 21.89 4.35
N ALA A 250 66.12 22.74 5.25
CA ALA A 250 64.81 22.56 5.88
C ALA A 250 63.66 22.65 4.86
N LEU A 251 63.70 23.61 3.94
CA LEU A 251 62.70 23.72 2.85
C LEU A 251 62.76 22.53 1.89
N HIS A 252 63.95 22.00 1.61
CA HIS A 252 64.12 20.81 0.78
C HIS A 252 63.51 19.57 1.45
N LEU A 253 63.74 19.36 2.75
CA LEU A 253 63.12 18.26 3.50
C LEU A 253 61.60 18.38 3.54
N LEU A 254 61.05 19.58 3.78
CA LEU A 254 59.60 19.82 3.77
C LEU A 254 58.94 19.55 2.41
N THR A 255 59.65 19.80 1.30
CA THR A 255 59.15 19.51 -0.05
C THR A 255 59.22 18.02 -0.39
N GLU A 256 60.22 17.32 0.12
CA GLU A 256 60.37 15.87 0.00
C GLU A 256 59.29 15.13 0.82
N ASP A 257 59.00 15.57 2.05
CA ASP A 257 57.91 15.03 2.89
C ASP A 257 56.54 15.21 2.21
N LEU A 258 56.33 16.33 1.51
CA LEU A 258 55.10 16.62 0.78
C LEU A 258 54.89 15.66 -0.41
N LEU A 259 55.99 15.24 -1.07
CA LEU A 259 55.96 14.23 -2.14
C LEU A 259 55.67 12.83 -1.62
N GLU A 260 56.16 12.48 -0.44
CA GLU A 260 55.91 11.19 0.18
C GLU A 260 54.43 11.04 0.56
N ILE A 261 53.81 12.11 1.07
CA ILE A 261 52.38 12.14 1.40
C ILE A 261 51.49 12.05 0.16
N SER A 262 51.88 12.61 -0.98
CA SER A 262 51.04 12.55 -2.20
C SER A 262 51.06 11.17 -2.90
N ARG A 263 52.06 10.33 -2.58
CA ARG A 263 52.19 8.95 -3.09
C ARG A 263 51.41 7.90 -2.29
N LEU A 264 51.00 8.22 -1.06
CA LEU A 264 50.08 7.41 -0.24
C LEU A 264 48.63 7.61 -0.70
#